data_AF-A0A9P6GVT6-F1
#
_entry.id   AF-A0A9P6GVT6-F1
#
_cell.length_a   1.000
_cell.length_b   1.000
_cell.length_c   1.000
_cell.angle_alpha   90.00
_cell.angle_beta   90.00
_cell.angle_gamma   90.00
#
_symmetry.space_group_name_H-M   'P 1'
#
loop_
_entity.id
_entity.type
_entity.pdbx_description
1 polymer ?
#
loop_
_entity_poly.entity_id
_entity_poly.type
_entity_poly.pdbx_seq_one_letter_code
_entity_poly.pdbx_strand_id
1 'polypeptide(L)'
;MVQIPINIEESYSTIHLLFIDNLKLMVEDESTFGKMMKETMVFCEIVNQEINSKKSATNAASLNTEVIKLDDKSSYRYLGITEDCNSVPLQGVKDMITKEIIRRANELSKT
;
A
#
# COMPACT_ATOMS: atom_id res chain seq x y z
N MET A 1 -11.35 24.08 9.61
CA MET A 1 -10.94 22.87 10.36
C MET A 1 -11.55 23.00 11.74
N VAL A 2 -12.55 22.18 12.07
CA VAL A 2 -13.22 22.24 13.38
C VAL A 2 -12.42 21.36 14.33
N GLN A 3 -11.83 21.95 15.39
CA GLN A 3 -11.23 21.20 16.48
C GLN A 3 -12.28 20.96 17.55
N ILE A 4 -12.52 19.70 17.87
CA ILE A 4 -13.40 19.31 18.98
C ILE A 4 -12.51 19.19 20.24
N PRO A 5 -12.81 19.92 21.33
CA PRO A 5 -12.02 19.86 22.55
C PRO A 5 -12.15 18.49 23.24
N ILE A 6 -11.01 17.93 23.68
CA ILE A 6 -10.95 16.65 24.38
C ILE A 6 -10.91 16.92 25.89
N ASN A 7 -11.85 16.33 26.64
CA ASN A 7 -11.87 16.39 28.10
C ASN A 7 -10.90 15.35 28.67
N ILE A 8 -9.93 15.80 29.47
CA ILE A 8 -8.74 15.01 29.88
C ILE A 8 -9.06 13.97 30.96
N GLU A 9 -10.18 14.12 31.68
CA GLU A 9 -10.52 13.26 32.84
C GLU A 9 -11.17 11.91 32.46
N GLU A 10 -11.57 11.73 31.20
CA GLU A 10 -12.11 10.48 30.65
C GLU A 10 -11.29 10.04 29.43
N SER A 11 -9.97 9.89 29.60
CA SER A 11 -9.08 9.36 28.56
C SER A 11 -9.34 7.86 28.35
N TYR A 12 -10.48 7.54 27.73
CA TYR A 12 -10.72 6.25 27.12
C TYR A 12 -9.68 6.09 26.01
N SER A 13 -8.64 5.32 26.32
CA SER A 13 -7.88 4.46 25.40
C SER A 13 -8.16 4.78 23.94
N THR A 14 -7.38 5.69 23.38
CA THR A 14 -7.56 6.22 22.03
C THR A 14 -7.70 5.06 21.04
N ILE A 15 -8.91 4.84 20.54
CA ILE A 15 -9.15 3.96 19.41
C ILE A 15 -8.52 4.68 18.22
N HIS A 16 -7.28 4.32 17.89
CA HIS A 16 -6.62 4.76 16.68
C HIS A 16 -7.39 4.18 15.48
N LEU A 17 -8.30 4.97 14.92
CA LEU A 17 -8.92 4.67 13.64
C LEU A 17 -7.84 4.85 12.55
N LEU A 18 -7.19 3.74 12.20
CA LEU A 18 -6.25 3.68 11.09
C LEU A 18 -7.06 3.72 9.79
N PHE A 19 -7.08 4.88 9.13
CA PHE A 19 -7.65 5.01 7.80
C PHE A 19 -6.65 4.44 6.79
N ILE A 20 -6.91 3.22 6.31
CA ILE A 20 -6.06 2.54 5.32
C ILE A 20 -6.54 2.96 3.92
N ASP A 21 -6.03 4.08 3.42
CA ASP A 21 -6.29 4.52 2.05
C ASP A 21 -5.53 3.70 1.00
N ASN A 22 -4.39 3.13 1.39
CA ASN A 22 -3.47 2.43 0.49
C ASN A 22 -3.50 0.93 0.73
N LEU A 23 -4.29 0.22 -0.06
CA LEU A 23 -4.39 -1.24 -0.06
C LEU A 23 -3.54 -1.85 -1.18
N LYS A 24 -2.87 -2.97 -0.89
CA LYS A 24 -2.21 -3.81 -1.89
C LYS A 24 -2.72 -5.25 -1.74
N LEU A 25 -3.33 -5.78 -2.79
CA LEU A 25 -3.79 -7.17 -2.86
C LEU A 25 -2.68 -8.03 -3.49
N MET A 26 -2.35 -9.17 -2.89
CA MET A 26 -1.31 -10.08 -3.35
C MET A 26 -1.87 -11.50 -3.43
N VAL A 27 -1.64 -12.17 -4.55
CA VAL A 27 -2.17 -13.52 -4.84
C VAL A 27 -1.33 -14.18 -5.93
N GLU A 28 -1.34 -15.50 -5.97
CA GLU A 28 -0.54 -16.30 -6.92
C GLU A 28 -1.22 -16.47 -8.28
N ASP A 29 -2.55 -16.40 -8.33
CA ASP A 29 -3.34 -16.64 -9.54
C ASP A 29 -4.34 -15.50 -9.83
N GLU A 30 -4.52 -15.19 -11.12
CA GLU A 30 -5.39 -14.10 -11.55
C GLU A 30 -6.89 -14.39 -11.34
N SER A 31 -7.31 -15.66 -11.24
CA SER A 31 -8.71 -16.01 -11.00
C SER A 31 -9.13 -15.60 -9.59
N THR A 32 -8.31 -15.94 -8.60
CA THR A 32 -8.48 -15.54 -7.20
C THR A 32 -8.33 -14.03 -7.06
N PHE A 33 -7.39 -13.41 -7.79
CA PHE A 33 -7.27 -11.95 -7.83
C PHE A 33 -8.58 -11.27 -8.24
N GLY A 34 -9.21 -11.73 -9.32
CA GLY A 34 -10.48 -11.18 -9.80
C GLY A 34 -11.60 -11.29 -8.76
N LYS A 35 -11.67 -12.42 -8.03
CA LYS A 35 -12.63 -12.60 -6.92
C LYS A 35 -12.34 -11.64 -5.77
N MET A 36 -11.08 -11.55 -5.33
CA MET A 36 -10.67 -10.63 -4.26
C MET A 36 -10.94 -9.17 -4.62
N MET A 37 -10.65 -8.77 -5.85
CA MET A 37 -10.92 -7.42 -6.35
C MET A 37 -12.42 -7.11 -6.30
N LYS A 38 -13.27 -8.05 -6.73
CA LYS A 38 -14.73 -7.90 -6.68
C LYS A 38 -15.23 -7.70 -5.25
N GLU A 39 -14.82 -8.56 -4.31
CA GLU A 39 -15.22 -8.42 -2.90
C GLU A 39 -14.69 -7.12 -2.28
N THR A 40 -13.47 -6.71 -2.65
CA THR A 40 -12.89 -5.44 -2.20
C THR A 40 -13.68 -4.23 -2.71
N MET A 41 -14.11 -4.23 -3.97
CA MET A 41 -14.96 -3.18 -4.52
C MET A 41 -16.30 -3.10 -3.80
N VAL A 42 -16.96 -4.24 -3.57
CA VAL A 42 -18.22 -4.32 -2.80
C VAL A 42 -18.01 -3.78 -1.38
N PHE A 43 -16.91 -4.14 -0.73
CA PHE A 43 -16.58 -3.61 0.59
C PHE A 43 -16.42 -2.09 0.58
N CYS A 44 -15.67 -1.54 -0.39
CA CYS A 44 -15.51 -0.10 -0.56
C CYS A 44 -16.85 0.62 -0.75
N GLU A 45 -17.75 0.07 -1.57
CA GLU A 45 -19.10 0.60 -1.74
C GLU A 45 -19.90 0.61 -0.43
N ILE A 46 -19.86 -0.49 0.34
CA ILE A 46 -20.55 -0.59 1.64
C ILE A 46 -20.06 0.47 2.63
N VAL A 47 -18.75 0.77 2.64
CA VAL A 47 -18.17 1.78 3.53
C VAL A 47 -18.19 3.20 2.93
N ASN A 48 -18.86 3.42 1.80
CA ASN A 48 -18.91 4.68 1.05
C ASN A 48 -17.51 5.24 0.70
N GLN A 49 -16.61 4.36 0.26
CA GLN A 49 -15.30 4.72 -0.26
C GLN A 49 -15.21 4.47 -1.77
N GLU A 50 -14.55 5.41 -2.46
CA GLU A 50 -14.30 5.32 -3.90
C GLU A 50 -12.86 4.89 -4.18
N ILE A 51 -12.69 3.97 -5.12
CA ILE A 51 -11.37 3.57 -5.60
C ILE A 51 -10.85 4.62 -6.58
N ASN A 52 -9.66 5.16 -6.29
CA ASN A 52 -8.99 6.08 -7.21
C ASN A 52 -8.26 5.29 -8.31
N SER A 53 -8.90 5.10 -9.46
CA SER A 53 -8.34 4.35 -10.60
C SER A 53 -7.01 4.92 -11.12
N LYS A 54 -6.80 6.24 -11.01
CA LYS A 54 -5.56 6.92 -11.42
C LYS A 54 -4.37 6.69 -10.48
N LYS A 55 -4.63 6.32 -9.23
CA LYS A 55 -3.60 6.01 -8.22
C LYS A 55 -3.46 4.51 -7.94
N SER A 56 -4.41 3.73 -8.44
CA SER A 56 -4.40 2.28 -8.32
C SER A 56 -3.58 1.69 -9.46
N ALA A 57 -2.96 0.54 -9.23
CA ALA A 57 -2.26 -0.21 -10.27
C ALA A 57 -2.45 -1.72 -10.09
N THR A 58 -2.35 -2.46 -11.19
CA THR A 58 -2.37 -3.93 -11.21
C THR A 58 -1.35 -4.48 -12.20
N ASN A 59 -0.75 -5.62 -11.89
CA ASN A 59 0.07 -6.39 -12.82
C ASN A 59 -0.72 -7.57 -13.45
N ALA A 60 -2.00 -7.72 -13.13
CA ALA A 60 -2.85 -8.76 -13.73
C ALA A 60 -3.23 -8.35 -15.16
N ALA A 61 -2.70 -9.09 -16.14
CA ALA A 61 -2.85 -8.74 -17.55
C ALA A 61 -4.26 -9.03 -18.06
N SER A 62 -4.88 -10.14 -17.62
CA SER A 62 -6.19 -10.58 -18.10
C SER A 62 -7.37 -9.83 -17.49
N LEU A 63 -7.15 -9.09 -16.39
CA LEU A 63 -8.24 -8.40 -15.69
C LEU A 63 -8.74 -7.22 -16.52
N ASN A 64 -10.04 -7.15 -16.77
CA ASN A 64 -10.67 -5.98 -17.38
C ASN A 64 -11.01 -4.96 -16.28
N THR A 65 -10.20 -3.91 -16.16
CA THR A 65 -10.34 -2.88 -15.12
C THR A 65 -9.90 -1.51 -15.65
N GLU A 66 -10.44 -0.45 -15.07
CA GLU A 66 -10.06 0.95 -15.34
C GLU A 66 -8.76 1.36 -14.61
N VAL A 67 -8.26 0.48 -13.73
CA VAL A 67 -7.01 0.66 -12.98
C VAL A 67 -5.79 0.54 -13.91
N ILE A 68 -4.73 1.29 -13.61
CA ILE A 68 -3.49 1.29 -14.40
C ILE A 68 -2.87 -0.11 -14.43
N LYS A 69 -2.60 -0.64 -15.63
CA LYS A 69 -1.84 -1.89 -15.81
C LYS A 69 -0.34 -1.59 -15.84
N LEU A 70 0.43 -2.29 -15.01
CA LEU A 70 1.88 -2.18 -14.98
C LEU A 70 2.49 -3.02 -16.11
N ASP A 71 3.27 -2.37 -16.97
CA ASP A 71 4.11 -3.01 -17.99
C ASP A 71 5.57 -3.15 -17.54
N ASP A 72 6.44 -3.65 -18.41
CA ASP A 72 7.88 -3.86 -18.18
C ASP A 72 8.68 -2.57 -17.95
N LYS A 73 8.10 -1.40 -18.28
CA LYS A 73 8.74 -0.08 -18.11
C LYS A 73 8.11 0.73 -16.98
N SER A 74 6.99 0.26 -16.46
CA SER A 74 6.23 0.90 -15.40
C SER A 74 6.72 0.45 -14.03
N SER A 75 6.62 1.35 -13.06
CA SER A 75 6.86 1.04 -11.67
C SER A 75 5.75 1.61 -10.80
N TYR A 76 5.52 0.98 -9.65
CA TYR A 76 4.53 1.42 -8.68
C TYR A 76 5.19 1.67 -7.33
N ARG A 77 4.78 2.75 -6.65
CA ARG A 77 5.32 3.09 -5.33
C ARG A 77 4.28 2.81 -4.26
N TYR A 78 4.55 1.80 -3.44
CA TYR A 78 3.73 1.44 -2.28
C TYR A 78 4.48 1.74 -0.98
N LEU A 79 3.90 2.56 -0.12
CA LEU A 79 4.49 2.97 1.19
C LEU A 79 5.95 3.45 1.10
N GLY A 80 6.33 4.10 -0.01
CA GLY A 80 7.68 4.60 -0.24
C GLY A 80 8.65 3.61 -0.90
N ILE A 81 8.24 2.35 -1.09
CA ILE A 81 9.00 1.34 -1.84
C ILE A 81 8.51 1.33 -3.28
N THR A 82 9.43 1.61 -4.22
CA THR A 82 9.15 1.51 -5.65
C THR A 82 9.46 0.10 -6.14
N GLU A 83 8.48 -0.52 -6.80
CA GLU A 83 8.51 -1.90 -7.30
C GLU A 83 8.22 -1.91 -8.81
N ASP A 84 8.68 -2.96 -9.49
CA ASP A 84 8.37 -3.23 -10.89
C ASP A 84 7.03 -4.01 -11.07
N CYS A 85 6.69 -4.36 -12.31
CA CYS A 85 5.49 -5.15 -12.63
C CYS A 85 5.48 -6.56 -12.02
N ASN A 86 6.63 -7.09 -11.59
CA ASN A 86 6.74 -8.36 -10.90
C ASN A 86 6.56 -8.22 -9.38
N SER A 87 6.16 -7.04 -8.90
CA SER A 87 6.07 -6.71 -7.48
C SER A 87 7.42 -6.84 -6.75
N VAL A 88 8.53 -6.66 -7.47
CA VAL A 88 9.88 -6.72 -6.90
C VAL A 88 10.41 -5.29 -6.72
N PRO A 89 10.95 -4.94 -5.54
CA PRO A 89 11.58 -3.63 -5.36
C PRO A 89 12.70 -3.40 -6.38
N LEU A 90 12.74 -2.19 -6.95
CA LEU A 90 13.78 -1.82 -7.90
C LEU A 90 15.18 -1.96 -7.27
N GLN A 91 16.19 -2.29 -8.08
CA GLN A 91 17.53 -2.54 -7.57
C GLN A 91 18.08 -1.34 -6.78
N GLY A 92 17.89 -0.10 -7.27
CA GLY A 92 18.31 1.10 -6.53
C GLY A 92 17.62 1.28 -5.18
N VAL A 93 16.37 0.80 -5.03
CA VAL A 93 15.66 0.79 -3.75
C VAL A 93 16.25 -0.27 -2.81
N LYS A 94 16.57 -1.47 -3.32
CA LYS A 94 17.26 -2.53 -2.56
C LYS A 94 18.63 -2.07 -2.06
N ASP A 95 19.40 -1.41 -2.92
CA ASP A 95 20.72 -0.89 -2.58
C ASP A 95 20.64 0.19 -1.49
N MET A 96 19.66 1.10 -1.60
CA MET A 96 19.39 2.13 -0.60
C MET A 96 19.02 1.53 0.76
N ILE A 97 18.09 0.57 0.79
CA ILE A 97 17.67 -0.12 2.02
C ILE A 97 18.86 -0.83 2.65
N THR A 98 19.63 -1.57 1.85
CA THR A 98 20.80 -2.32 2.31
C THR A 98 21.86 -1.39 2.91
N LYS A 99 22.17 -0.28 2.24
CA LYS A 99 23.10 0.74 2.73
C LYS A 99 22.66 1.32 4.06
N GLU A 100 21.38 1.64 4.21
CA GLU A 100 20.84 2.22 5.44
C GLU A 100 20.83 1.23 6.61
N ILE A 101 20.51 -0.05 6.34
CA ILE A 101 20.61 -1.12 7.34
C ILE A 101 22.06 -1.27 7.82
N ILE A 102 23.02 -1.35 6.89
CA ILE A 102 24.45 -1.46 7.22
C ILE A 102 24.92 -0.25 8.03
N ARG A 103 24.52 0.96 7.64
CA ARG A 103 24.86 2.20 8.35
C ARG A 103 24.38 2.15 9.80
N ARG A 104 23.10 1.82 10.03
CA ARG A 104 22.52 1.73 11.38
C ARG A 104 23.14 0.62 12.21
N ALA A 105 23.39 -0.56 11.62
CA ALA A 105 24.05 -1.66 12.32
C ALA A 105 25.46 -1.27 12.80
N ASN A 106 26.22 -0.55 11.97
CA ASN A 106 27.55 -0.05 12.32
C ASN A 106 27.53 1.08 13.37
N GLU A 107 26.44 1.86 13.46
CA GLU A 107 26.28 2.87 14.50
C GLU A 107 25.95 2.22 15.84
N LEU A 108 25.05 1.22 15.84
CA LEU A 108 24.69 0.47 17.03
C LEU A 108 25.87 -0.31 17.61
N SER A 109 26.75 -0.87 16.77
CA SER A 109 27.92 -1.63 17.25
C SER A 109 29.04 -0.78 17.85
N LYS A 110 28.97 0.54 17.71
CA LYS A 110 29.90 1.50 18.31
C LYS A 110 29.39 2.08 19.64
N THR A 111 28.20 1.67 20.06
CA THR A 111 27.56 2.06 21.33
C THR A 111 27.88 1.03 22.38
#